data_AF-A0A7D8YEE2-F1
#
_entry.id   AF-A0A7D8YEE2-F1
#
_cell.length_a   1.000
_cell.length_b   1.000
_cell.length_c   1.000
_cell.angle_alpha   90.00
_cell.angle_beta   90.00
_cell.angle_gamma   90.00
#
_symmetry.space_group_name_H-M   'P 1'
#
loop_
_entity.id
_entity.type
_entity.pdbx_description
1 polymer ?
#
loop_
_entity_poly.entity_id
_entity_poly.type
_entity_poly.pdbx_seq_one_letter_code
_entity_poly.pdbx_strand_id
1 'polypeptide(L)'
;MSAGDNNFGWTDGGSMVPAEKSIGDAFARLFAEDGAANKTKVLSEIGRGKSILDHVLDEARDLESRLSRRDQEKLGEYFESVRATEKRLVKSEEWMHQPKPMVNSKPPTPFAPDEIITNLRGVCDLTHLAFKTDSTRVITFGYFRQDTVAVPGVNVGYHNLSHHGQDKGNIAQLKRVERAFFDELKTLLMNLQNTREGDSTLLDRTTIVVTSNLGSGNSHSNKDLPVLLAGGRFQHGQHLAFEPSSTPLSNLYVSVLNQLGLEDSSFGTSTGALQGLNLI
;
A
#
# COMPACT_ATOMS: atom_id res chain seq x y z
N MET A 1 3.25 0.43 4.98
CA MET A 1 3.15 -1.03 5.24
C MET A 1 2.63 -1.69 3.97
N SER A 2 3.27 -2.77 3.50
CA SER A 2 2.71 -3.65 2.46
C SER A 2 2.30 -4.95 3.12
N ALA A 3 1.10 -5.47 2.85
CA ALA A 3 0.63 -6.75 3.39
C ALA A 3 0.03 -7.63 2.28
N GLY A 4 0.25 -8.95 2.40
CA GLY A 4 -0.05 -9.96 1.38
C GLY A 4 1.23 -10.60 0.80
N ASP A 5 1.09 -11.64 -0.03
CA ASP A 5 2.21 -12.34 -0.70
C ASP A 5 2.96 -11.47 -1.75
N ASN A 6 2.71 -10.15 -1.77
CA ASN A 6 3.06 -9.25 -2.85
C ASN A 6 3.74 -7.96 -2.41
N ASN A 7 4.80 -7.60 -3.13
CA ASN A 7 5.58 -6.42 -2.86
C ASN A 7 5.15 -5.28 -3.78
N PHE A 8 4.47 -4.27 -3.23
CA PHE A 8 3.99 -3.08 -3.95
C PHE A 8 4.89 -1.85 -3.74
N GLY A 9 6.03 -2.02 -3.08
CA GLY A 9 6.97 -0.95 -2.78
C GLY A 9 8.36 -1.27 -3.31
N TRP A 10 9.05 -0.24 -3.74
CA TRP A 10 10.46 -0.28 -4.09
C TRP A 10 11.20 0.83 -3.34
N THR A 11 12.47 0.61 -3.03
CA THR A 11 13.36 1.68 -2.61
C THR A 11 13.66 2.60 -3.79
N ASP A 12 14.20 3.79 -3.52
CA ASP A 12 14.63 4.73 -4.56
C ASP A 12 15.56 4.05 -5.60
N GLY A 13 16.48 3.21 -5.14
CA GLY A 13 17.37 2.39 -5.99
C GLY A 13 16.71 1.14 -6.61
N GLY A 14 15.39 1.08 -6.71
CA GLY A 14 14.65 0.01 -7.40
C GLY A 14 14.64 -1.35 -6.72
N SER A 15 15.09 -1.45 -5.46
CA SER A 15 15.03 -2.72 -4.72
C SER A 15 13.65 -2.94 -4.11
N MET A 16 13.11 -4.14 -4.30
CA MET A 16 11.77 -4.50 -3.82
C MET A 16 11.71 -4.49 -2.29
N VAL A 17 10.69 -3.83 -1.74
CA VAL A 17 10.40 -3.81 -0.29
C VAL A 17 9.48 -4.99 0.03
N PRO A 18 9.92 -5.95 0.87
CA PRO A 18 9.09 -7.11 1.22
C PRO A 18 7.80 -6.70 1.95
N ALA A 19 6.70 -7.33 1.57
CA ALA A 19 5.43 -7.24 2.27
C ALA A 19 5.36 -8.21 3.45
N GLU A 20 4.53 -7.84 4.42
CA GLU A 20 4.16 -8.71 5.53
C GLU A 20 3.27 -9.83 5.01
N LYS A 21 3.68 -11.07 5.27
CA LYS A 21 3.04 -12.27 4.71
C LYS A 21 1.71 -12.61 5.39
N SER A 22 1.49 -12.11 6.60
CA SER A 22 0.25 -12.29 7.31
C SER A 22 -0.18 -11.01 8.04
N ILE A 23 -1.48 -10.88 8.29
CA ILE A 23 -2.06 -9.78 9.06
C ILE A 23 -1.56 -9.83 10.51
N GLY A 24 -1.28 -11.03 11.03
CA GLY A 24 -0.68 -11.21 12.36
C GLY A 24 0.73 -10.63 12.46
N ASP A 25 1.57 -10.87 11.45
CA ASP A 25 2.92 -10.29 11.40
C ASP A 25 2.87 -8.76 11.26
N ALA A 26 1.97 -8.27 10.41
CA ALA A 26 1.72 -6.84 10.26
C ALA A 26 1.24 -6.19 11.58
N PHE A 27 0.31 -6.83 12.30
CA PHE A 27 -0.14 -6.40 13.62
C PHE A 27 1.00 -6.38 14.64
N ALA A 28 1.79 -7.46 14.71
CA ALA A 28 2.92 -7.55 15.63
C ALA A 28 3.97 -6.46 15.33
N ARG A 29 4.26 -6.20 14.06
CA ARG A 29 5.18 -5.14 13.66
C ARG A 29 4.73 -3.77 14.15
N LEU A 30 3.43 -3.46 14.01
CA LEU A 30 2.85 -2.17 14.40
C LEU A 30 2.70 -2.00 15.92
N PHE A 31 2.34 -3.06 16.66
CA PHE A 31 1.88 -2.91 18.05
C PHE A 31 2.66 -3.72 19.10
N ALA A 32 3.39 -4.78 18.74
CA ALA A 32 4.12 -5.56 19.73
C ALA A 32 5.37 -4.79 20.19
N GLU A 33 5.59 -4.69 21.49
CA GLU A 33 6.79 -4.04 22.03
C GLU A 33 8.06 -4.71 21.51
N ASP A 34 9.00 -3.90 21.02
CA ASP A 34 10.31 -4.41 20.67
C ASP A 34 11.07 -4.74 21.96
N GLY A 35 11.43 -6.02 22.13
CA GLY A 35 12.29 -6.44 23.24
C GLY A 35 13.63 -5.70 23.24
N ALA A 36 14.25 -5.57 24.42
CA ALA A 36 15.52 -4.84 24.58
C ALA A 36 16.62 -5.29 23.58
N ALA A 37 16.65 -6.57 23.22
CA ALA A 37 17.56 -7.12 22.22
C ALA A 37 17.30 -6.59 20.80
N ASN A 38 16.03 -6.45 20.39
CA ASN A 38 15.67 -5.90 19.08
C ASN A 38 16.03 -4.41 18.99
N LYS A 39 15.73 -3.63 20.04
CA LYS A 39 16.12 -2.20 20.10
C LYS A 39 17.64 -2.02 19.98
N THR A 40 18.42 -2.83 20.68
CA THR A 40 19.88 -2.79 20.63
C THR A 40 20.43 -3.15 19.25
N LYS A 41 19.84 -4.17 18.59
CA LYS A 41 20.24 -4.58 17.23
C LYS A 41 19.97 -3.46 16.22
N VAL A 42 18.79 -2.86 16.25
CA VAL A 42 18.41 -1.76 15.35
C VAL A 42 19.29 -0.53 15.58
N LEU A 43 19.57 -0.15 16.83
CA LEU A 43 20.49 0.95 17.15
C LEU A 43 21.92 0.67 16.67
N SER A 44 22.39 -0.57 16.78
CA SER A 44 23.67 -0.99 16.21
C SER A 44 23.70 -0.90 14.68
N GLU A 45 22.60 -1.26 14.01
CA GLU A 45 22.45 -1.13 12.55
C GLU A 45 22.39 0.34 12.10
N ILE A 46 21.72 1.22 12.85
CA ILE A 46 21.71 2.68 12.63
C ILE A 46 23.13 3.24 12.75
N GLY A 47 23.84 2.89 13.82
CA GLY A 47 25.23 3.33 14.05
C GLY A 47 26.19 2.82 12.97
N ARG A 48 26.04 1.56 12.54
CA ARG A 48 26.80 1.02 11.41
C ARG A 48 26.46 1.70 10.09
N GLY A 49 25.19 2.01 9.83
CA GLY A 49 24.74 2.72 8.64
C GLY A 49 25.45 4.07 8.49
N LYS A 50 25.46 4.89 9.55
CA LYS A 50 26.18 6.16 9.61
C LYS A 50 27.70 5.97 9.35
N SER A 51 28.33 4.97 9.97
CA SER A 51 29.77 4.72 9.85
C SER A 51 30.22 4.15 8.50
N ILE A 52 29.43 3.30 7.84
CA ILE A 52 29.81 2.67 6.56
C ILE A 52 29.89 3.73 5.45
N LEU A 53 28.97 4.68 5.40
CA LEU A 53 28.95 5.68 4.34
C LEU A 53 30.09 6.70 4.47
N ASP A 54 30.40 7.11 5.71
CA ASP A 54 31.53 7.99 6.03
C ASP A 54 32.88 7.40 5.58
N HIS A 55 33.00 6.06 5.57
CA HIS A 55 34.22 5.38 5.12
C HIS A 55 34.24 5.05 3.63
N VAL A 56 33.08 4.74 3.03
CA VAL A 56 33.01 4.26 1.64
C VAL A 56 32.86 5.40 0.62
N LEU A 57 32.30 6.55 1.00
CA LEU A 57 32.09 7.66 0.05
C LEU A 57 33.37 8.22 -0.55
N ASP A 58 34.43 8.36 0.26
CA ASP A 58 35.68 8.95 -0.20
C ASP A 58 36.45 7.99 -1.12
N GLU A 59 36.53 6.70 -0.75
CA GLU A 59 37.15 5.66 -1.60
C GLU A 59 36.37 5.44 -2.90
N ALA A 60 35.04 5.59 -2.85
CA ALA A 60 34.20 5.43 -4.01
C ALA A 60 34.30 6.56 -5.02
N ARG A 61 34.47 7.81 -4.58
CA ARG A 61 34.69 8.97 -5.46
C ARG A 61 35.99 8.82 -6.25
N ASP A 62 37.03 8.31 -5.61
CA ASP A 62 38.29 7.99 -6.28
C ASP A 62 38.10 6.87 -7.32
N LEU A 63 37.31 5.85 -6.99
CA LEU A 63 37.00 4.74 -7.90
C LEU A 63 36.14 5.17 -9.09
N GLU A 64 35.16 6.05 -8.90
CA GLU A 64 34.23 6.53 -9.93
C GLU A 64 34.98 7.17 -11.12
N SER A 65 36.08 7.88 -10.85
CA SER A 65 36.94 8.49 -11.88
C SER A 65 37.67 7.48 -12.79
N ARG A 66 37.75 6.20 -12.36
CA ARG A 66 38.48 5.12 -13.02
C ARG A 66 37.55 4.07 -13.66
N LEU A 67 36.25 4.19 -13.45
CA LEU A 67 35.25 3.23 -13.91
C LEU A 67 34.73 3.55 -15.31
N SER A 68 34.24 2.51 -15.99
CA SER A 68 33.48 2.69 -17.23
C SER A 68 32.12 3.32 -16.93
N ARG A 69 31.49 3.98 -17.91
CA ARG A 69 30.16 4.60 -17.72
C ARG A 69 29.11 3.64 -17.17
N ARG A 70 29.14 2.37 -17.61
CA ARG A 70 28.22 1.33 -17.14
C ARG A 70 28.46 0.96 -15.66
N ASP A 71 29.72 0.95 -15.24
CA ASP A 71 30.06 0.64 -13.85
C ASP A 71 29.79 1.83 -12.93
N GLN A 72 29.93 3.06 -13.44
CA GLN A 72 29.50 4.28 -12.74
C GLN A 72 27.99 4.27 -12.48
N GLU A 73 27.17 3.90 -13.47
CA GLU A 73 25.71 3.74 -13.30
C GLU A 73 25.39 2.73 -12.18
N LYS A 74 26.06 1.58 -12.17
CA LYS A 74 25.83 0.54 -11.16
C LYS A 74 26.33 0.92 -9.77
N LEU A 75 27.43 1.68 -9.70
CA LEU A 75 27.93 2.25 -8.45
C LEU A 75 26.97 3.34 -7.93
N GLY A 76 26.35 4.11 -8.83
CA GLY A 76 25.27 5.05 -8.51
C GLY A 76 24.05 4.36 -7.89
N GLU A 77 23.56 3.27 -8.50
CA GLU A 77 22.48 2.44 -7.93
C GLU A 77 22.84 1.93 -6.52
N TYR A 78 24.10 1.55 -6.30
CA TYR A 78 24.59 1.15 -4.98
C TYR A 78 24.50 2.31 -3.97
N PHE A 79 25.01 3.50 -4.30
CA PHE A 79 24.92 4.66 -3.40
C PHE A 79 23.49 5.09 -3.10
N GLU A 80 22.61 5.04 -4.08
CA GLU A 80 21.19 5.31 -3.88
C GLU A 80 20.56 4.29 -2.95
N SER A 81 20.88 3.00 -3.10
CA SER A 81 20.42 1.95 -2.19
C SER A 81 20.93 2.16 -0.75
N VAL A 82 22.18 2.57 -0.56
CA VAL A 82 22.72 2.86 0.78
C VAL A 82 22.07 4.12 1.37
N ARG A 83 21.94 5.22 0.60
CA ARG A 83 21.25 6.44 1.07
C ARG A 83 19.77 6.20 1.38
N ALA A 84 19.06 5.41 0.58
CA ALA A 84 17.68 5.02 0.85
C ALA A 84 17.59 4.22 2.17
N THR A 85 18.59 3.37 2.42
CA THR A 85 18.71 2.64 3.68
C THR A 85 18.95 3.60 4.86
N GLU A 86 19.82 4.60 4.73
CA GLU A 86 20.04 5.62 5.77
C GLU A 86 18.81 6.47 6.05
N LYS A 87 18.13 6.99 5.03
CA LYS A 87 16.88 7.73 5.21
C LYS A 87 15.85 6.90 5.97
N ARG A 88 15.78 5.60 5.67
CA ARG A 88 14.94 4.65 6.39
C ARG A 88 15.43 4.44 7.83
N LEU A 89 16.74 4.41 8.08
CA LEU A 89 17.33 4.27 9.42
C LEU A 89 17.08 5.51 10.28
N VAL A 90 17.21 6.72 9.73
CA VAL A 90 16.90 8.00 10.43
C VAL A 90 15.41 8.10 10.73
N LYS A 91 14.54 7.81 9.74
CA LYS A 91 13.09 7.71 10.02
C LYS A 91 12.83 6.63 11.07
N SER A 92 13.49 5.48 11.00
CA SER A 92 13.34 4.45 12.04
C SER A 92 13.76 4.98 13.41
N GLU A 93 14.86 5.72 13.53
CA GLU A 93 15.32 6.35 14.78
C GLU A 93 14.22 7.24 15.40
N GLU A 94 13.57 8.09 14.60
CA GLU A 94 12.44 8.94 15.06
C GLU A 94 11.25 8.11 15.56
N TRP A 95 10.87 7.06 14.83
CA TRP A 95 9.75 6.18 15.20
C TRP A 95 10.10 5.22 16.36
N MET A 96 11.37 4.88 16.56
CA MET A 96 11.85 3.97 17.62
C MET A 96 11.79 4.60 19.01
N HIS A 97 11.94 5.93 19.10
CA HIS A 97 11.80 6.66 20.36
C HIS A 97 10.34 6.93 20.75
N GLN A 98 9.41 6.77 19.80
CA GLN A 98 8.00 6.83 20.12
C GLN A 98 7.56 5.50 20.74
N PRO A 99 6.91 5.51 21.92
CA PRO A 99 6.34 4.30 22.47
C PRO A 99 5.30 3.75 21.50
N LYS A 100 5.35 2.44 21.19
CA LYS A 100 4.29 1.81 20.40
C LYS A 100 2.95 2.00 21.11
N PRO A 101 1.88 2.32 20.38
CA PRO A 101 0.60 2.60 21.01
C PRO A 101 0.07 1.33 21.68
N MET A 102 -0.32 1.47 22.95
CA MET A 102 -0.96 0.38 23.67
C MET A 102 -2.40 0.21 23.17
N VAL A 103 -2.66 -0.90 22.49
CA VAL A 103 -3.99 -1.27 22.03
C VAL A 103 -4.56 -2.38 22.91
N ASN A 104 -5.74 -2.18 23.49
CA ASN A 104 -6.49 -3.26 24.15
C ASN A 104 -7.26 -4.08 23.11
N SER A 105 -6.55 -4.53 22.07
CA SER A 105 -7.08 -5.34 20.97
C SER A 105 -6.28 -6.62 20.92
N LYS A 106 -6.97 -7.76 20.91
CA LYS A 106 -6.31 -9.05 20.72
C LYS A 106 -5.76 -9.09 19.28
N PRO A 107 -4.58 -9.69 19.04
CA PRO A 107 -4.17 -10.00 17.69
C PRO A 107 -5.30 -10.77 16.99
N PRO A 108 -5.58 -10.47 15.71
CA PRO A 108 -6.58 -11.24 14.96
C PRO A 108 -6.22 -12.74 15.06
N THR A 109 -7.23 -13.56 15.35
CA THR A 109 -7.07 -15.02 15.38
C THR A 109 -6.57 -15.46 14.00
N PRO A 110 -5.68 -16.48 13.87
CA PRO A 110 -5.33 -16.99 12.56
C PRO A 110 -6.61 -17.47 11.87
N PHE A 111 -7.13 -16.64 10.99
CA PHE A 111 -8.24 -17.01 10.13
C PHE A 111 -7.75 -18.10 9.18
N ALA A 112 -8.67 -18.82 8.53
CA ALA A 112 -8.28 -19.69 7.42
C ALA A 112 -7.42 -18.85 6.47
N PRO A 113 -6.10 -19.11 6.36
CA PRO A 113 -5.14 -18.11 5.89
C PRO A 113 -5.39 -17.68 4.45
N ASP A 114 -6.16 -18.46 3.70
CA ASP A 114 -6.43 -18.24 2.29
C ASP A 114 -7.83 -17.66 1.99
N GLU A 115 -8.74 -17.47 2.97
CA GLU A 115 -10.10 -16.97 2.69
C GLU A 115 -10.11 -15.45 2.49
N ILE A 116 -10.48 -15.03 1.28
CA ILE A 116 -10.20 -13.68 0.80
C ILE A 116 -11.02 -12.58 1.50
N ILE A 117 -12.29 -12.86 1.88
CA ILE A 117 -13.15 -11.86 2.55
C ILE A 117 -12.67 -11.61 3.99
N THR A 118 -12.35 -12.69 4.70
CA THR A 118 -11.87 -12.63 6.08
C THR A 118 -10.52 -11.93 6.16
N ASN A 119 -9.62 -12.20 5.21
CA ASN A 119 -8.38 -11.45 5.10
C ASN A 119 -8.65 -9.96 4.84
N LEU A 120 -9.64 -9.61 4.01
CA LEU A 120 -9.94 -8.19 3.74
C LEU A 120 -10.45 -7.50 4.98
N ARG A 121 -11.32 -8.16 5.74
CA ARG A 121 -11.75 -7.67 7.04
C ARG A 121 -10.58 -7.38 7.96
N GLY A 122 -9.63 -8.31 8.09
CA GLY A 122 -8.46 -8.11 8.94
C GLY A 122 -7.56 -6.96 8.47
N VAL A 123 -7.43 -6.73 7.16
CA VAL A 123 -6.73 -5.57 6.60
C VAL A 123 -7.47 -4.28 6.91
N CYS A 124 -8.79 -4.25 6.75
CA CYS A 124 -9.64 -3.11 7.09
C CYS A 124 -9.54 -2.77 8.58
N ASP A 125 -9.67 -3.75 9.47
CA ASP A 125 -9.55 -3.58 10.92
C ASP A 125 -8.15 -3.06 11.31
N LEU A 126 -7.10 -3.65 10.73
CA LEU A 126 -5.73 -3.23 10.98
C LEU A 126 -5.46 -1.82 10.45
N THR A 127 -6.01 -1.47 9.29
CA THR A 127 -5.90 -0.13 8.69
C THR A 127 -6.53 0.93 9.59
N HIS A 128 -7.76 0.68 10.05
CA HIS A 128 -8.44 1.58 10.98
C HIS A 128 -7.65 1.75 12.27
N LEU A 129 -7.20 0.65 12.86
CA LEU A 129 -6.43 0.70 14.10
C LEU A 129 -5.11 1.47 13.91
N ALA A 130 -4.34 1.13 12.87
CA ALA A 130 -3.05 1.74 12.59
C ALA A 130 -3.15 3.26 12.35
N PHE A 131 -4.20 3.74 11.67
CA PHE A 131 -4.41 5.18 11.52
C PHE A 131 -4.91 5.84 12.80
N LYS A 132 -5.83 5.20 13.53
CA LYS A 132 -6.34 5.71 14.81
C LYS A 132 -5.23 5.86 15.86
N THR A 133 -4.24 4.98 15.84
CA THR A 133 -3.11 4.99 16.78
C THR A 133 -1.85 5.59 16.17
N ASP A 134 -1.99 6.27 15.03
CA ASP A 134 -0.93 6.99 14.37
C ASP A 134 0.33 6.16 14.04
N SER A 135 0.16 4.85 13.83
CA SER A 135 1.25 3.87 13.75
C SER A 135 1.90 3.78 12.38
N THR A 136 1.23 4.28 11.34
CA THR A 136 1.79 4.38 9.99
C THR A 136 1.06 5.42 9.16
N ARG A 137 1.73 5.97 8.15
CA ARG A 137 1.17 6.99 7.24
C ARG A 137 0.60 6.42 5.94
N VAL A 138 1.11 5.25 5.51
CA VAL A 138 0.79 4.68 4.20
C VAL A 138 0.61 3.17 4.34
N ILE A 139 -0.48 2.66 3.78
CA ILE A 139 -0.79 1.23 3.70
C ILE A 139 -1.05 0.88 2.24
N THR A 140 -0.35 -0.14 1.74
CA THR A 140 -0.60 -0.78 0.44
C THR A 140 -0.99 -2.22 0.69
N PHE A 141 -2.00 -2.69 -0.01
CA PHE A 141 -2.54 -4.02 0.21
C PHE A 141 -3.07 -4.61 -1.11
N GLY A 142 -2.85 -5.91 -1.33
CA GLY A 142 -3.39 -6.62 -2.50
C GLY A 142 -3.45 -8.14 -2.32
N TYR A 143 -4.41 -8.78 -3.00
CA TYR A 143 -4.64 -10.23 -2.96
C TYR A 143 -4.17 -10.94 -4.23
N PHE A 144 -3.35 -11.97 -4.05
CA PHE A 144 -2.91 -12.85 -5.16
C PHE A 144 -3.39 -14.29 -5.01
N ARG A 145 -3.61 -14.78 -3.77
CA ARG A 145 -4.38 -16.00 -3.55
C ARG A 145 -5.85 -15.65 -3.56
N GLN A 146 -6.54 -16.08 -4.61
CA GLN A 146 -7.88 -15.61 -4.96
C GLN A 146 -8.92 -16.74 -5.02
N ASP A 147 -8.59 -17.96 -4.57
CA ASP A 147 -9.51 -19.09 -4.76
C ASP A 147 -10.48 -19.29 -3.59
N THR A 148 -10.00 -19.26 -2.35
CA THR A 148 -10.86 -19.59 -1.20
C THR A 148 -11.78 -18.43 -0.86
N VAL A 149 -13.09 -18.69 -0.92
CA VAL A 149 -14.14 -17.72 -0.59
C VAL A 149 -15.25 -18.37 0.24
N ALA A 150 -15.68 -17.70 1.30
CA ALA A 150 -16.71 -18.18 2.22
C ALA A 150 -17.97 -17.29 2.19
N VAL A 151 -18.56 -17.11 1.00
CA VAL A 151 -19.77 -16.28 0.80
C VAL A 151 -21.00 -17.16 0.56
N PRO A 152 -22.12 -16.96 1.27
CA PRO A 152 -23.34 -17.75 1.07
C PRO A 152 -23.86 -17.72 -0.38
N GLY A 153 -24.08 -18.92 -0.94
CA GLY A 153 -24.51 -19.09 -2.33
C GLY A 153 -23.37 -19.00 -3.35
N VAL A 154 -22.11 -19.04 -2.90
CA VAL A 154 -20.92 -19.17 -3.73
C VAL A 154 -20.32 -20.55 -3.50
N ASN A 155 -20.07 -21.29 -4.58
CA ASN A 155 -19.50 -22.63 -4.56
C ASN A 155 -18.33 -22.81 -5.54
N VAL A 156 -17.98 -21.77 -6.29
CA VAL A 156 -16.80 -21.72 -7.17
C VAL A 156 -15.79 -20.72 -6.59
N GLY A 157 -14.50 -21.04 -6.70
CA GLY A 157 -13.44 -20.14 -6.22
C GLY A 157 -13.41 -18.80 -6.97
N TYR A 158 -12.98 -17.74 -6.30
CA TYR A 158 -13.13 -16.37 -6.83
C TYR A 158 -12.32 -16.12 -8.10
N HIS A 159 -11.10 -16.66 -8.23
CA HIS A 159 -10.33 -16.58 -9.48
C HIS A 159 -11.10 -17.18 -10.66
N ASN A 160 -11.63 -18.40 -10.52
CA ASN A 160 -12.43 -19.05 -11.55
C ASN A 160 -13.71 -18.27 -11.90
N LEU A 161 -14.35 -17.66 -10.90
CA LEU A 161 -15.50 -16.79 -11.12
C LEU A 161 -15.17 -15.55 -11.95
N SER A 162 -13.94 -15.03 -11.87
CA SER A 162 -13.50 -13.92 -12.71
C SER A 162 -13.40 -14.31 -14.20
N HIS A 163 -13.16 -15.61 -14.49
CA HIS A 163 -13.21 -16.23 -15.82
C HIS A 163 -14.61 -16.74 -16.17
N HIS A 164 -15.65 -15.95 -15.88
CA HIS A 164 -17.04 -16.41 -15.91
C HIS A 164 -17.55 -16.92 -17.27
N GLY A 165 -16.87 -16.65 -18.39
CA GLY A 165 -17.25 -17.16 -19.72
C GLY A 165 -18.62 -16.67 -20.22
N GLN A 166 -19.09 -15.52 -19.71
CA GLN A 166 -20.46 -15.02 -19.87
C GLN A 166 -21.56 -15.94 -19.26
N ASP A 167 -21.18 -16.94 -18.47
CA ASP A 167 -22.14 -17.78 -17.76
C ASP A 167 -22.88 -16.97 -16.69
N LYS A 168 -24.22 -17.02 -16.72
CA LYS A 168 -25.07 -16.24 -15.82
C LYS A 168 -24.95 -16.69 -14.37
N GLY A 169 -24.71 -17.98 -14.13
CA GLY A 169 -24.52 -18.55 -12.79
C GLY A 169 -23.23 -18.06 -12.15
N ASN A 170 -22.11 -18.15 -12.88
CA ASN A 170 -20.82 -17.63 -12.46
C ASN A 170 -20.86 -16.12 -12.23
N ILE A 171 -21.47 -15.34 -13.13
CA ILE A 171 -21.63 -13.89 -12.93
C ILE A 171 -22.44 -13.60 -11.65
N ALA A 172 -23.51 -14.35 -11.39
CA ALA A 172 -24.33 -14.14 -10.19
C ALA A 172 -23.55 -14.45 -8.90
N GLN A 173 -22.70 -15.49 -8.91
CA GLN A 173 -21.81 -15.79 -7.79
C GLN A 173 -20.70 -14.76 -7.63
N LEU A 174 -20.05 -14.35 -8.72
CA LEU A 174 -19.01 -13.31 -8.72
C LEU A 174 -19.52 -12.02 -8.07
N LYS A 175 -20.73 -11.57 -8.46
CA LYS A 175 -21.38 -10.39 -7.85
C LYS A 175 -21.59 -10.51 -6.34
N ARG A 176 -21.82 -11.71 -5.82
CA ARG A 176 -21.95 -11.93 -4.36
C ARG A 176 -20.60 -11.76 -3.67
N VAL A 177 -19.53 -12.28 -4.25
CA VAL A 177 -18.17 -12.12 -3.73
C VAL A 177 -17.74 -10.66 -3.77
N GLU A 178 -17.92 -9.98 -4.91
CA GLU A 178 -17.59 -8.57 -5.05
C GLU A 178 -18.39 -7.68 -4.10
N ARG A 179 -19.68 -7.98 -3.89
CA ARG A 179 -20.47 -7.29 -2.86
C ARG A 179 -19.87 -7.46 -1.47
N ALA A 180 -19.42 -8.66 -1.10
CA ALA A 180 -18.78 -8.89 0.19
C ALA A 180 -17.48 -8.06 0.34
N PHE A 181 -16.69 -7.88 -0.73
CA PHE A 181 -15.55 -6.95 -0.69
C PHE A 181 -15.99 -5.51 -0.39
N PHE A 182 -17.03 -5.03 -1.08
CA PHE A 182 -17.56 -3.69 -0.84
C PHE A 182 -18.20 -3.52 0.54
N ASP A 183 -18.73 -4.59 1.15
CA ASP A 183 -19.24 -4.56 2.53
C ASP A 183 -18.10 -4.38 3.56
N GLU A 184 -16.95 -5.04 3.37
CA GLU A 184 -15.76 -4.81 4.21
C GLU A 184 -15.18 -3.40 4.01
N LEU A 185 -15.09 -2.94 2.74
CA LEU A 185 -14.65 -1.58 2.44
C LEU A 185 -15.58 -0.52 3.06
N LYS A 186 -16.90 -0.72 2.97
CA LYS A 186 -17.90 0.13 3.62
C LYS A 186 -17.64 0.19 5.13
N THR A 187 -17.34 -0.94 5.76
CA THR A 187 -17.04 -1.01 7.20
C THR A 187 -15.81 -0.16 7.54
N LEU A 188 -14.73 -0.28 6.76
CA LEU A 188 -13.54 0.57 6.92
C LEU A 188 -13.89 2.06 6.79
N LEU A 189 -14.60 2.45 5.72
CA LEU A 189 -14.97 3.84 5.47
C LEU A 189 -15.82 4.42 6.61
N MET A 190 -16.80 3.64 7.11
CA MET A 190 -17.62 4.03 8.25
C MET A 190 -16.80 4.17 9.54
N ASN A 191 -15.85 3.27 9.78
CA ASN A 191 -14.98 3.34 10.95
C ASN A 191 -14.08 4.58 10.92
N LEU A 192 -13.52 4.92 9.76
CA LEU A 192 -12.72 6.14 9.58
C LEU A 192 -13.56 7.41 9.69
N GLN A 193 -14.77 7.42 9.13
CA GLN A 193 -15.72 8.54 9.24
C GLN A 193 -16.16 8.77 10.70
N ASN A 194 -16.35 7.70 11.47
CA ASN A 194 -16.80 7.79 12.86
C ASN A 194 -15.67 8.05 13.87
N THR A 195 -14.41 8.05 13.43
CA THR A 195 -13.25 8.30 14.28
C THR A 195 -12.76 9.73 14.10
N ARG A 196 -12.74 10.51 15.19
CA ARG A 196 -12.27 11.90 15.17
C ARG A 196 -10.76 12.00 15.33
N GLU A 197 -10.18 12.95 14.61
CA GLU A 197 -8.78 13.38 14.76
C GLU A 197 -8.76 14.92 14.72
N GLY A 198 -8.71 15.53 15.89
CA GLY A 198 -8.94 16.97 16.05
C GLY A 198 -10.33 17.38 15.53
N ASP A 199 -10.36 18.38 14.65
CA ASP A 199 -11.59 18.97 14.11
C ASP A 199 -12.20 18.17 12.95
N SER A 200 -11.51 17.14 12.43
CA SER A 200 -11.98 16.33 11.31
C SER A 200 -12.15 14.86 11.70
N THR A 201 -12.62 14.06 10.75
CA THR A 201 -12.59 12.60 10.87
C THR A 201 -11.29 12.04 10.30
N LEU A 202 -10.96 10.79 10.61
CA LEU A 202 -9.84 10.10 9.95
C LEU A 202 -10.09 9.97 8.45
N LEU A 203 -11.34 9.81 8.02
CA LEU A 203 -11.67 9.71 6.59
C LEU A 203 -11.32 11.01 5.84
N ASP A 204 -11.59 12.18 6.44
CA ASP A 204 -11.24 13.49 5.85
C ASP A 204 -9.72 13.66 5.68
N ARG A 205 -8.92 12.95 6.48
CA ARG A 205 -7.45 13.00 6.48
C ARG A 205 -6.79 11.85 5.74
N THR A 206 -7.57 10.90 5.21
CA THR A 206 -7.04 9.68 4.59
C THR A 206 -7.55 9.55 3.16
N THR A 207 -6.64 9.59 2.18
CA THR A 207 -6.97 9.25 0.79
C THR A 207 -6.95 7.73 0.61
N ILE A 208 -8.06 7.16 0.13
CA ILE A 208 -8.19 5.72 -0.15
C ILE A 208 -8.43 5.54 -1.64
N VAL A 209 -7.53 4.77 -2.28
CA VAL A 209 -7.67 4.35 -3.68
C VAL A 209 -7.90 2.84 -3.71
N VAL A 210 -9.04 2.43 -4.26
CA VAL A 210 -9.35 1.03 -4.54
C VAL A 210 -9.39 0.85 -6.05
N THR A 211 -8.57 -0.07 -6.56
CA THR A 211 -8.45 -0.31 -8.01
C THR A 211 -8.11 -1.77 -8.28
N SER A 212 -8.25 -2.17 -9.54
CA SER A 212 -7.79 -3.45 -10.07
C SER A 212 -6.69 -3.23 -11.11
N ASN A 213 -5.83 -4.23 -11.32
CA ASN A 213 -4.89 -4.26 -12.46
C ASN A 213 -5.58 -4.66 -13.78
N LEU A 214 -6.85 -5.09 -13.71
CA LEU A 214 -7.68 -5.47 -14.86
C LEU A 214 -9.03 -4.77 -14.81
N GLY A 215 -9.49 -4.27 -15.96
CA GLY A 215 -10.86 -3.80 -16.13
C GLY A 215 -11.85 -4.94 -16.37
N SER A 216 -11.36 -6.09 -16.87
CA SER A 216 -12.16 -7.31 -16.99
C SER A 216 -11.28 -8.54 -16.77
N GLY A 217 -11.58 -9.31 -15.71
CA GLY A 217 -10.95 -10.60 -15.47
C GLY A 217 -11.23 -11.60 -16.59
N ASN A 218 -12.47 -11.66 -17.07
CA ASN A 218 -12.90 -12.62 -18.09
C ASN A 218 -12.15 -12.51 -19.42
N SER A 219 -11.80 -11.30 -19.83
CA SER A 219 -11.06 -11.04 -21.08
C SER A 219 -9.59 -10.70 -20.86
N HIS A 220 -9.13 -10.67 -19.61
CA HIS A 220 -7.82 -10.13 -19.22
C HIS A 220 -7.55 -8.72 -19.77
N SER A 221 -8.59 -7.89 -19.90
CA SER A 221 -8.42 -6.51 -20.34
C SER A 221 -7.78 -5.67 -19.23
N ASN A 222 -6.69 -4.97 -19.56
CA ASN A 222 -6.06 -3.95 -18.73
C ASN A 222 -6.54 -2.52 -19.06
N LYS A 223 -7.62 -2.40 -19.84
CA LYS A 223 -8.29 -1.13 -20.17
C LYS A 223 -9.47 -0.90 -19.25
N ASP A 224 -9.87 0.36 -19.12
CA ASP A 224 -11.08 0.78 -18.39
C ASP A 224 -11.10 0.22 -16.95
N LEU A 225 -9.99 0.46 -16.25
CA LEU A 225 -9.77 -0.04 -14.88
C LEU A 225 -10.79 0.58 -13.91
N PRO A 226 -11.44 -0.24 -13.07
CA PRO A 226 -12.34 0.29 -12.05
C PRO A 226 -11.53 1.01 -10.97
N VAL A 227 -11.95 2.23 -10.63
CA VAL A 227 -11.34 3.02 -9.57
C VAL A 227 -12.43 3.56 -8.66
N LEU A 228 -12.23 3.39 -7.36
CA LEU A 228 -12.95 4.12 -6.33
C LEU A 228 -11.93 4.97 -5.55
N LEU A 229 -12.18 6.28 -5.50
CA LEU A 229 -11.45 7.22 -4.65
C LEU A 229 -12.37 7.67 -3.52
N ALA A 230 -11.90 7.59 -2.28
CA ALA A 230 -12.66 7.98 -1.09
C ALA A 230 -11.77 8.70 -0.08
N GLY A 231 -12.40 9.54 0.76
CA GLY A 231 -11.71 10.29 1.80
C GLY A 231 -10.74 11.33 1.27
N GLY A 232 -9.93 11.89 2.17
CA GLY A 232 -9.05 12.99 1.87
C GLY A 232 -9.82 14.26 1.45
N ARG A 233 -9.08 15.24 0.96
CA ARG A 233 -9.62 16.57 0.63
C ARG A 233 -10.08 16.68 -0.82
N PHE A 234 -10.79 15.68 -1.33
CA PHE A 234 -11.34 15.67 -2.69
C PHE A 234 -12.83 15.99 -2.69
N GLN A 235 -13.30 16.66 -3.75
CA GLN A 235 -14.73 16.87 -4.00
C GLN A 235 -15.37 15.56 -4.47
N HIS A 236 -15.94 14.82 -3.52
CA HIS A 236 -16.59 13.52 -3.75
C HIS A 236 -18.03 13.65 -4.29
N GLY A 237 -18.68 12.50 -4.54
CA GLY A 237 -20.09 12.44 -4.96
C GLY A 237 -20.33 12.47 -6.47
N GLN A 238 -19.30 12.12 -7.25
CA GLN A 238 -19.32 12.16 -8.71
C GLN A 238 -18.81 10.86 -9.33
N HIS A 239 -19.17 10.64 -10.60
CA HIS A 239 -18.60 9.61 -11.45
C HIS A 239 -17.89 10.29 -12.62
N LEU A 240 -16.57 10.13 -12.68
CA LEU A 240 -15.74 10.64 -13.77
C LEU A 240 -15.59 9.54 -14.83
N ALA A 241 -16.32 9.68 -15.93
CA ALA A 241 -16.21 8.80 -17.08
C ALA A 241 -15.17 9.36 -18.07
N PHE A 242 -14.30 8.49 -18.56
CA PHE A 242 -13.28 8.83 -19.54
C PHE A 242 -13.48 7.97 -20.78
N GLU A 243 -13.18 8.52 -21.96
CA GLU A 243 -13.17 7.73 -23.19
C GLU A 243 -12.10 6.63 -23.11
N PRO A 244 -12.37 5.42 -23.63
CA PRO A 244 -11.42 4.33 -23.58
C PRO A 244 -10.06 4.71 -24.15
N SER A 245 -8.99 4.36 -23.43
CA SER A 245 -7.59 4.66 -23.80
C SER A 245 -7.23 6.15 -23.89
N SER A 246 -8.09 7.08 -23.44
CA SER A 246 -7.83 8.52 -23.48
C SER A 246 -7.02 9.04 -22.28
N THR A 247 -7.19 8.42 -21.11
CA THR A 247 -6.67 8.95 -19.85
C THR A 247 -5.88 7.88 -19.11
N PRO A 248 -4.57 8.06 -18.91
CA PRO A 248 -3.76 7.15 -18.10
C PRO A 248 -4.21 7.15 -16.64
N LEU A 249 -4.33 5.96 -16.02
CA LEU A 249 -4.60 5.84 -14.58
C LEU A 249 -3.56 6.59 -13.73
N SER A 250 -2.32 6.67 -14.20
CA SER A 250 -1.26 7.41 -13.52
C SER A 250 -1.55 8.90 -13.30
N ASN A 251 -2.47 9.50 -14.07
CA ASN A 251 -2.93 10.87 -13.82
C ASN A 251 -3.65 11.00 -12.47
N LEU A 252 -4.35 9.96 -12.03
CA LEU A 252 -4.94 9.90 -10.69
C LEU A 252 -3.85 9.96 -9.62
N TYR A 253 -2.76 9.21 -9.81
CA TYR A 253 -1.67 9.17 -8.84
C TYR A 253 -0.97 10.53 -8.72
N VAL A 254 -0.81 11.28 -9.83
CA VAL A 254 -0.35 12.66 -9.77
C VAL A 254 -1.31 13.53 -8.95
N SER A 255 -2.63 13.43 -9.17
CA SER A 255 -3.60 14.17 -8.35
C SER A 255 -3.53 13.81 -6.87
N VAL A 256 -3.29 12.55 -6.53
CA VAL A 256 -3.12 12.08 -5.14
C VAL A 256 -1.83 12.63 -4.52
N LEU A 257 -0.70 12.59 -5.23
CA LEU A 257 0.57 13.15 -4.78
C LEU A 257 0.45 14.66 -4.51
N ASN A 258 -0.17 15.38 -5.44
CA ASN A 258 -0.42 16.82 -5.30
C ASN A 258 -1.30 17.16 -4.09
N GLN A 259 -2.32 16.33 -3.82
CA GLN A 259 -3.16 16.49 -2.63
C GLN A 259 -2.39 16.29 -1.32
N LEU A 260 -1.35 15.44 -1.33
CA LEU A 260 -0.44 15.22 -0.20
C LEU A 260 0.63 16.31 -0.08
N GLY A 261 0.61 17.34 -0.94
CA GLY A 261 1.55 18.45 -0.93
C GLY A 261 2.86 18.19 -1.68
N LEU A 262 2.93 17.12 -2.48
CA LEU A 262 4.06 16.87 -3.36
C LEU A 262 3.77 17.53 -4.71
N GLU A 263 4.62 18.47 -5.14
CA GLU A 263 4.46 19.20 -6.41
C GLU A 263 4.95 18.38 -7.61
N ASP A 264 4.48 17.13 -7.73
CA ASP A 264 4.88 16.23 -8.80
C ASP A 264 4.16 16.58 -10.11
N SER A 265 4.93 16.79 -11.17
CA SER A 265 4.37 17.03 -12.51
C SER A 265 4.04 15.75 -13.27
N SER A 266 4.58 14.59 -12.84
CA SER A 266 4.42 13.32 -13.55
C SER A 266 4.70 12.09 -12.69
N PHE A 267 4.01 10.99 -12.97
CA PHE A 267 4.26 9.66 -12.43
C PHE A 267 4.07 8.61 -13.53
N GLY A 268 5.07 7.75 -13.78
CA GLY A 268 5.00 6.72 -14.81
C GLY A 268 4.65 7.30 -16.19
N THR A 269 3.55 6.83 -16.79
CA THR A 269 3.06 7.28 -18.11
C THR A 269 2.05 8.43 -18.04
N SER A 270 1.96 9.14 -16.90
CA SER A 270 0.99 10.23 -16.73
C SER A 270 1.23 11.36 -17.73
N THR A 271 0.15 12.01 -18.15
CA THR A 271 0.18 13.25 -18.95
C THR A 271 -0.13 14.50 -18.13
N GLY A 272 -0.28 14.36 -16.80
CA GLY A 272 -0.57 15.44 -15.85
C GLY A 272 -1.51 14.96 -14.74
N ALA A 273 -2.04 15.90 -13.96
CA ALA A 273 -3.10 15.62 -12.98
C ALA A 273 -4.41 15.21 -13.66
N LEU A 274 -5.19 14.36 -12.99
CA LEU A 274 -6.50 13.91 -13.48
C LEU A 274 -7.48 15.08 -13.56
N GLN A 275 -8.04 15.31 -14.75
CA GLN A 275 -9.04 16.34 -14.98
C GLN A 275 -10.37 15.98 -14.32
N GLY A 276 -11.08 16.97 -13.79
CA GLY A 276 -12.38 16.80 -13.11
C GLY A 276 -12.31 16.35 -11.65
N LEU A 277 -11.12 16.00 -11.15
CA LEU A 277 -10.91 15.66 -9.74
C LEU A 277 -10.42 16.89 -8.96
N ASN A 278 -11.35 17.61 -8.33
CA ASN A 278 -11.06 18.84 -7.59
C ASN A 278 -10.82 18.59 -6.09
N LEU A 279 -10.12 19.51 -5.43
CA LEU A 279 -9.93 19.53 -3.98
C LEU A 279 -11.02 20.35 -3.27
N ILE A 280 -11.20 20.11 -1.96
CA ILE A 280 -12.04 20.91 -1.04
C ILE A 280 -11.18 21.92 -0.26
#